data_AF-A0A673IFI2-F1
#
_entry.id   AF-A0A673IFI2-F1
#
_cell.length_a   1.000
_cell.length_b   1.000
_cell.length_c   1.000
_cell.angle_alpha   90.00
_cell.angle_beta   90.00
_cell.angle_gamma   90.00
#
_symmetry.space_group_name_H-M   'P 1'
#
loop_
_entity.id
_entity.type
_entity.pdbx_description
1 polymer ?
#
loop_
_entity_poly.entity_id
_entity_poly.type
_entity_poly.pdbx_seq_one_letter_code
_entity_poly.pdbx_strand_id
1 'polypeptide(L)' 'VLNALMSDISNFCLQVKWALLLLVLNLLLLKSRVDAVKEENLKLKSENQVLGQYIENLMSASSVFQTTDSKSKRK' A
#
# COMPACT_ATOMS: atom_id res chain seq x y z
N VAL A 1 -54.14 0.71 -10.75
CA VAL A 1 -53.56 0.79 -9.39
C VAL A 1 -52.68 -0.42 -9.09
N LEU A 2 -53.21 -1.64 -9.08
CA LEU A 2 -52.43 -2.86 -8.76
C LEU A 2 -51.19 -3.06 -9.66
N ASN A 3 -51.34 -2.88 -10.98
CA ASN A 3 -50.22 -3.00 -11.93
C ASN A 3 -49.15 -1.92 -11.75
N ALA A 4 -49.55 -0.70 -11.37
CA ALA A 4 -48.61 0.38 -11.09
C ALA A 4 -47.81 0.07 -9.81
N LEU A 5 -48.51 -0.39 -8.75
CA LEU A 5 -47.87 -0.80 -7.50
C LEU A 5 -46.89 -1.97 -7.70
N MET A 6 -47.28 -2.96 -8.51
CA MET A 6 -46.41 -4.09 -8.88
C MET A 6 -45.16 -3.63 -9.66
N SER A 7 -45.33 -2.68 -10.57
CA SER A 7 -44.21 -2.09 -11.33
C SER A 7 -43.27 -1.30 -10.41
N ASP A 8 -43.81 -0.52 -9.47
CA ASP A 8 -43.00 0.26 -8.53
C ASP A 8 -42.22 -0.63 -7.56
N ILE A 9 -42.83 -1.70 -7.07
CA ILE A 9 -42.15 -2.70 -6.22
C ILE A 9 -41.02 -3.38 -7.00
N SER A 10 -41.26 -3.73 -8.28
CA SER A 10 -40.24 -4.33 -9.13
C SER A 10 -39.06 -3.39 -9.39
N ASN A 11 -39.34 -2.13 -9.73
CA ASN A 11 -38.32 -1.10 -9.93
C ASN A 11 -37.52 -0.83 -8.65
N PHE A 12 -38.19 -0.77 -7.49
CA PHE A 12 -37.52 -0.62 -6.20
C PHE A 12 -36.57 -1.78 -5.92
N CYS A 13 -37.01 -3.02 -6.14
CA CYS A 13 -36.17 -4.21 -5.96
C CYS A 13 -34.95 -4.18 -6.91
N LEU A 14 -35.16 -3.76 -8.16
CA LEU A 14 -34.09 -3.63 -9.14
C LEU A 14 -33.08 -2.55 -8.72
N GLN A 15 -33.56 -1.40 -8.25
CA GLN A 15 -32.72 -0.30 -7.77
C GLN A 15 -31.85 -0.73 -6.59
N VAL A 16 -32.42 -1.44 -5.61
CA VAL A 16 -31.67 -1.99 -4.47
C VAL A 16 -30.61 -2.98 -4.93
N LYS A 17 -30.95 -3.84 -5.90
CA LYS A 17 -30.01 -4.81 -6.48
C LYS A 17 -28.83 -4.13 -7.19
N TRP A 18 -29.09 -3.08 -7.98
CA TRP A 18 -28.05 -2.30 -8.65
C TRP A 18 -27.16 -1.55 -7.65
N ALA A 19 -27.75 -0.95 -6.60
CA ALA A 19 -27.00 -0.27 -5.56
C ALA A 19 -26.07 -1.22 -4.80
N LEU A 20 -26.54 -2.43 -4.47
CA LEU A 20 -25.72 -3.46 -3.84
C LEU A 20 -24.57 -3.90 -4.75
N LEU A 21 -24.84 -4.11 -6.04
CA LEU A 21 -23.83 -4.50 -7.03
C LEU A 21 -22.73 -3.43 -7.14
N LEU A 22 -23.12 -2.15 -7.21
CA LEU A 22 -22.18 -1.03 -7.31
C LEU A 22 -21.28 -0.93 -6.07
N LEU A 23 -21.87 -1.09 -4.88
CA LEU A 23 -21.14 -1.06 -3.62
C LEU A 23 -20.11 -2.19 -3.54
N VAL A 24 -20.50 -3.42 -3.90
CA VAL A 24 -19.61 -4.57 -3.90
C VAL A 24 -18.47 -4.39 -4.89
N LEU A 25 -18.76 -3.91 -6.11
CA LEU A 25 -17.73 -3.64 -7.11
C LEU A 25 -16.72 -2.59 -6.63
N ASN A 26 -17.19 -1.53 -5.99
CA ASN A 26 -16.30 -0.48 -5.46
C ASN A 26 -15.37 -1.03 -4.37
N LEU A 27 -15.90 -1.82 -3.44
CA LEU A 27 -15.10 -2.47 -2.39
C LEU A 27 -14.03 -3.39 -2.98
N LEU A 28 -14.37 -4.16 -4.01
CA LEU A 28 -13.41 -5.05 -4.70
C LEU A 28 -12.30 -4.26 -5.39
N LEU A 29 -12.64 -3.18 -6.10
CA LEU A 29 -11.66 -2.30 -6.75
C LEU A 29 -10.74 -1.65 -5.72
N LEU A 30 -11.28 -1.15 -4.62
CA LEU A 30 -10.50 -0.55 -3.55
C LEU A 30 -9.56 -1.58 -2.91
N LYS A 31 -10.05 -2.80 -2.64
CA LYS A 31 -9.24 -3.89 -2.11
C LYS A 31 -8.08 -4.23 -3.03
N SER A 32 -8.34 -4.36 -4.33
CA SER A 32 -7.30 -4.65 -5.33
C SER A 32 -6.23 -3.56 -5.38
N ARG A 33 -6.63 -2.28 -5.34
CA ARG A 33 -5.68 -1.15 -5.29
C ARG A 33 -4.85 -1.15 -4.01
N VAL A 34 -5.46 -1.46 -2.88
CA VAL A 34 -4.74 -1.59 -1.60
C VAL A 34 -3.72 -2.72 -1.65
N ASP A 35 -4.06 -3.86 -2.25
CA ASP A 35 -3.12 -4.98 -2.40
C ASP A 35 -1.94 -4.63 -3.31
N ALA A 36 -2.19 -3.95 -4.43
CA ALA A 36 -1.13 -3.48 -5.33
C ALA A 36 -0.16 -2.51 -4.62
N VAL A 37 -0.69 -1.54 -3.86
CA VAL A 37 0.13 -0.58 -3.09
C VAL A 37 0.93 -1.28 -2.00
N LYS A 38 0.36 -2.30 -1.33
CA LYS A 38 1.09 -3.10 -0.34
C LYS A 38 2.25 -3.86 -0.97
N GLU A 39 2.04 -4.47 -2.13
CA GLU A 39 3.09 -5.21 -2.83
C GLU A 39 4.25 -4.30 -3.26
N GLU A 40 3.93 -3.14 -3.85
CA GLU A 40 4.94 -2.15 -4.23
C GLU A 40 5.69 -1.61 -3.01
N ASN A 41 4.99 -1.34 -1.91
CA ASN A 41 5.63 -0.90 -0.67
C ASN A 41 6.62 -1.95 -0.11
N LEU A 42 6.26 -3.24 -0.19
CA LEU A 42 7.16 -4.32 0.23
C LEU A 42 8.41 -4.40 -0.66
N LYS A 43 8.26 -4.24 -1.97
CA LYS A 43 9.40 -4.18 -2.90
C LYS A 43 10.33 -3.02 -2.56
N LEU A 44 9.79 -1.82 -2.41
CA LEU A 44 10.56 -0.63 -2.03
C LEU A 44 11.26 -0.79 -0.67
N LYS A 45 10.60 -1.40 0.32
CA LYS A 45 11.24 -1.70 1.60
C LYS A 45 12.41 -2.66 1.44
N SER A 46 12.27 -3.69 0.62
CA SER A 46 13.34 -4.66 0.37
C SER A 46 14.53 -4.03 -0.37
N GLU A 47 14.27 -3.19 -1.37
CA GLU A 47 15.31 -2.44 -2.09
C GLU A 47 16.03 -1.47 -1.16
N ASN A 48 15.29 -0.71 -0.36
CA ASN A 48 15.88 0.22 0.61
C ASN A 48 16.72 -0.49 1.67
N GLN A 49 16.34 -1.71 2.08
CA GLN A 49 17.16 -2.50 3.01
C GLN A 49 18.49 -2.93 2.35
N VAL A 50 18.45 -3.40 1.11
CA VAL A 50 19.65 -3.79 0.37
C VAL A 50 20.56 -2.58 0.13
N LEU A 51 19.98 -1.45 -0.28
CA LEU A 51 20.71 -0.19 -0.48
C LEU A 51 21.29 0.35 0.83
N GLY A 52 20.55 0.27 1.93
CA GLY A 52 21.03 0.64 3.26
C GLY A 52 22.24 -0.19 3.68
N GLN A 53 22.17 -1.52 3.52
CA GLN A 53 23.30 -2.41 3.81
C GLN A 53 24.49 -2.12 2.88
N TYR A 54 24.25 -1.83 1.61
CA TYR A 54 25.31 -1.46 0.67
C TYR A 54 26.02 -0.18 1.11
N ILE A 55 25.27 0.84 1.56
CA ILE A 55 25.83 2.08 2.09
C ILE A 55 26.63 1.81 3.38
N GLU A 56 26.11 1.02 4.33
CA GLU A 56 26.83 0.63 5.55
C GLU A 56 28.15 -0.09 5.24
N ASN A 57 28.12 -1.00 4.28
CA ASN A 57 29.30 -1.74 3.86
C ASN A 57 30.35 -0.81 3.23
N LEU A 58 29.91 0.16 2.41
CA LEU A 58 30.79 1.17 1.83
C LEU A 58 31.36 2.12 2.88
N MET A 59 30.56 2.58 3.84
CA MET A 59 31.00 3.43 4.95
C MET A 59 31.99 2.70 5.86
N SER A 60 31.81 1.39 6.08
CA SER A 60 32.69 0.57 6.93
C SER A 60 34.00 0.18 6.25
N ALA A 61 33.96 -0.12 4.94
CA ALA A 61 35.13 -0.57 4.17
C ALA A 61 36.00 0.60 3.65
N SER A 62 35.43 1.78 3.46
CA SER A 62 36.16 2.95 2.99
C SER A 62 36.78 3.73 4.16
N SER A 63 38.11 3.80 4.20
CA SER A 63 38.85 4.61 5.18
C SER A 63 38.57 6.12 5.08
N VAL A 64 37.86 6.58 4.03
CA VAL A 64 37.45 7.98 3.85
C VAL A 64 36.39 8.41 4.87
N PHE A 65 35.55 7.48 5.34
CA PHE A 65 34.54 7.76 6.37
C PHE A 65 35.05 7.52 7.81
N GLN A 66 36.31 7.10 7.98
CA GLN A 66 36.95 6.88 9.29
C GLN A 66 37.77 8.08 9.80
N THR A 67 37.49 9.29 9.35
CA THR A 67 38.04 10.52 9.96
C THR A 67 36.87 11.23 10.65
N THR A 68 36.73 11.32 11.97
CA THR A 68 37.73 11.61 13.01
C THR A 68 37.35 10.98 14.35
N ASP A 69 38.00 9.89 14.75
CA ASP A 69 38.12 9.51 16.17
C ASP A 69 39.56 9.09 16.47
N SER A 70 40.51 9.88 15.98
CA SER A 70 41.88 9.85 16.47
C SER A 70 42.07 10.98 17.49
N LYS A 71 42.24 10.59 18.76
CA LYS A 71 42.86 11.32 19.89
C LYS A 71 41.94 12.06 20.87
N SER A 72 41.37 11.33 21.83
CA SER A 72 41.38 11.64 23.28
C SER A 72 40.61 10.50 23.96
N LYS A 73 41.17 9.61 24.77
CA LYS A 73 41.93 9.87 25.99
C LYS A 73 42.52 8.53 26.47
N ARG A 74 43.83 8.34 26.29
CA ARG A 74 44.61 7.34 27.02
C ARG A 74 45.44 8.12 28.04
N LYS A 75 44.90 8.26 29.25
CA LYS A 75 45.62 8.47 30.52
C LYS A 75 44.62 8.36 31.66
#